data_AF-A0A942U455-F1
#
_entry.id   AF-A0A942U455-F1
#
_cell.length_a   1.000
_cell.length_b   1.000
_cell.length_c   1.000
_cell.angle_alpha   90.00
_cell.angle_beta   90.00
_cell.angle_gamma   90.00
#
_symmetry.space_group_name_H-M   'P 1'
#
loop_
_entity.id
_entity.type
_entity.pdbx_description
1 polymer ?
#
loop_
_entity_poly.entity_id
_entity_poly.type
_entity_poly.pdbx_seq_one_letter_code
_entity_poly.pdbx_strand_id
1 'polypeptide(L)'
;METTHHDEVAFSKELEAKINKRIHELTNSRGFTLAWGRAMDAHLARLKIHKKLTTRWLKRLDIPNKDEVAELSIRLVDCVEKIDLLDDTIYSFKKRQQINLTHLKMVRQSWEELLVVLRTEEKELKAGNLTSLEKELIELKRLFQIEFEMEE
;
A
#
# COMPACT_ATOMS: atom_id res chain seq x y z
N MET A 1 -42.84 50.61 18.71
CA MET A 1 -41.75 51.56 19.04
C MET A 1 -40.45 50.89 18.64
N GLU A 2 -40.02 51.04 17.38
CA GLU A 2 -38.79 50.44 16.81
C GLU A 2 -38.09 51.42 15.86
N THR A 3 -38.07 52.72 16.19
CA THR A 3 -37.50 53.76 15.31
C THR A 3 -36.15 54.30 15.79
N THR A 4 -35.74 54.03 17.03
CA THR A 4 -34.47 54.52 17.60
C THR A 4 -33.24 53.70 17.20
N HIS A 5 -33.40 52.40 16.91
CA HIS A 5 -32.28 51.53 16.55
C HIS A 5 -31.72 51.75 15.13
N HIS A 6 -32.51 52.29 14.21
CA HIS A 6 -32.07 52.52 12.82
C HIS A 6 -31.09 53.71 12.72
N ASP A 7 -31.27 54.71 13.60
CA ASP A 7 -30.47 55.94 13.61
C ASP A 7 -29.08 55.73 14.23
N GLU A 8 -28.96 54.91 15.29
CA GLU A 8 -27.67 54.61 15.93
C GLU A 8 -26.73 53.80 15.02
N VAL A 9 -27.29 52.87 14.25
CA VAL A 9 -26.54 52.07 13.27
C VAL A 9 -26.07 52.95 12.11
N ALA A 10 -26.92 53.87 11.63
CA ALA A 10 -26.55 54.81 10.58
C ALA A 10 -25.46 55.78 11.05
N PHE A 11 -25.61 56.33 12.27
CA PHE A 11 -24.62 57.21 12.88
C PHE A 11 -23.25 56.53 13.07
N SER A 12 -23.25 55.28 13.56
CA SER A 12 -22.01 54.52 13.76
C SER A 12 -21.28 54.25 12.45
N LYS A 13 -22.02 53.90 11.39
CA LYS A 13 -21.45 53.72 10.04
C LYS A 13 -20.90 55.02 9.46
N GLU A 14 -21.57 56.14 9.69
CA GLU A 14 -21.08 57.45 9.24
C GLU A 14 -19.80 57.86 9.98
N LEU A 15 -19.72 57.59 11.29
CA LEU A 15 -18.52 57.81 12.09
C LEU A 15 -17.36 56.94 11.61
N GLU A 16 -17.60 55.65 11.37
CA GLU A 16 -16.63 54.72 10.80
C GLU A 16 -16.11 55.22 9.44
N ALA A 17 -17.01 55.65 8.55
CA ALA A 17 -16.63 56.20 7.26
C ALA A 17 -15.74 57.45 7.37
N LYS A 18 -16.03 58.35 8.30
CA LYS A 18 -15.21 59.55 8.57
C LYS A 18 -13.83 59.19 9.12
N ILE A 19 -13.76 58.24 10.05
CA ILE A 19 -12.50 57.75 10.62
C ILE A 19 -11.66 57.10 9.53
N ASN A 20 -12.24 56.18 8.74
CA ASN A 20 -11.55 55.51 7.64
C ASN A 20 -11.04 56.51 6.60
N LYS A 21 -11.86 57.51 6.22
CA LYS A 21 -11.42 58.59 5.32
C LYS A 21 -10.19 59.32 5.86
N ARG A 22 -10.19 59.67 7.16
CA ARG A 22 -9.07 60.37 7.80
C ARG A 22 -7.82 59.51 7.91
N ILE A 23 -7.98 58.22 8.19
CA ILE A 23 -6.87 57.25 8.15
C ILE A 23 -6.30 57.18 6.74
N HIS A 24 -7.15 57.07 5.71
CA HIS A 24 -6.70 57.06 4.32
C HIS A 24 -5.97 58.33 3.92
N GLU A 25 -6.45 59.52 4.30
CA GLU A 25 -5.75 60.77 4.02
C GLU A 25 -4.34 60.82 4.62
N LEU A 26 -4.16 60.29 5.84
CA LEU A 26 -2.87 60.26 6.53
C LEU A 26 -1.92 59.17 6.00
N THR A 27 -2.49 58.01 5.62
CA THR A 27 -1.72 56.82 5.22
C THR A 27 -1.49 56.72 3.71
N ASN A 28 -2.37 57.29 2.88
CA ASN A 28 -2.25 57.34 1.43
C ASN A 28 -1.41 58.55 0.98
N SER A 29 -0.27 58.74 1.65
CA SER A 29 0.69 59.78 1.30
C SER A 29 2.04 59.13 1.02
N ARG A 30 2.79 59.69 0.06
CA ARG A 30 4.14 59.20 -0.27
C ARG A 30 5.05 59.20 0.96
N GLY A 31 4.91 60.18 1.84
CA GLY A 31 5.67 60.27 3.09
C GLY A 31 5.40 59.10 4.03
N PHE A 32 4.13 58.74 4.21
CA PHE A 32 3.75 57.57 5.00
C PHE A 32 4.28 56.28 4.38
N THR A 33 4.08 56.07 3.08
CA THR A 33 4.56 54.85 2.39
C THR A 33 6.07 54.67 2.53
N LEU A 34 6.85 55.74 2.41
CA LEU A 34 8.31 55.69 2.59
C LEU A 34 8.70 55.39 4.03
N ALA A 35 8.04 56.01 5.01
CA ALA A 35 8.30 55.75 6.43
C ALA A 35 7.96 54.30 6.81
N TRP A 36 6.81 53.82 6.33
CA TRP A 36 6.37 52.43 6.50
C TRP A 36 7.36 51.44 5.86
N GLY A 37 7.80 51.71 4.62
CA GLY A 37 8.80 50.89 3.94
C GLY A 37 10.09 50.77 4.75
N ARG A 38 10.63 51.90 5.23
CA ARG A 38 11.83 51.91 6.09
C ARG A 38 11.63 51.14 7.40
N ALA A 39 10.47 51.28 8.03
CA ALA A 39 10.14 50.55 9.25
C ALA A 39 10.06 49.04 9.01
N MET A 40 9.47 48.63 7.88
CA MET A 40 9.39 47.23 7.47
C MET A 40 10.78 46.66 7.18
N ASP A 41 11.62 47.38 6.44
CA ASP A 41 13.00 46.97 6.15
C ASP A 41 13.81 46.78 7.44
N ALA A 42 13.69 47.72 8.38
CA ALA A 42 14.34 47.62 9.69
C ALA A 42 13.82 46.42 10.49
N HIS A 43 12.51 46.15 10.45
CA HIS A 43 11.92 44.99 11.09
C HIS A 43 12.45 43.67 10.49
N LEU A 44 12.47 43.56 9.15
CA LEU A 44 13.01 42.40 8.45
C LEU A 44 14.49 42.17 8.75
N ALA A 45 15.30 43.25 8.84
CA ALA A 45 16.69 43.16 9.25
C ALA A 45 16.82 42.60 10.69
N ARG A 46 15.99 43.08 11.62
CA ARG A 46 15.97 42.59 13.01
C ARG A 46 15.54 41.13 13.10
N LEU A 47 14.53 40.72 12.33
CA LEU A 47 14.11 39.31 12.24
C LEU A 47 15.24 38.40 11.75
N LYS A 48 16.01 38.83 10.74
CA LYS A 48 17.17 38.08 10.25
C LYS A 48 18.23 37.89 11.34
N ILE A 49 18.49 38.92 12.15
CA ILE A 49 19.43 38.86 13.27
C ILE A 49 18.93 37.88 14.33
N HIS A 50 17.66 38.01 14.74
CA HIS A 50 17.04 37.11 15.71
C HIS A 50 17.05 35.66 15.25
N LYS A 51 16.66 35.37 14.00
CA LYS A 51 16.72 34.02 13.44
C LYS A 51 18.15 33.45 13.52
N LYS A 52 19.16 34.22 13.10
CA LYS A 52 20.57 33.80 13.17
C LYS A 52 21.07 33.57 14.60
N LEU A 53 20.59 34.36 15.56
CA LEU A 53 20.98 34.22 16.96
C LEU A 53 20.32 32.98 17.56
N THR A 54 19.01 32.82 17.39
CA THR A 54 18.25 31.65 17.84
C THR A 54 18.82 30.36 17.28
N THR A 55 19.07 30.26 15.96
CA THR A 55 19.68 29.07 15.36
C THR A 55 21.06 28.75 15.96
N ARG A 56 21.89 29.77 16.23
CA ARG A 56 23.20 29.57 16.87
C ARG A 56 23.08 29.06 18.31
N TRP A 57 22.13 29.59 19.07
CA TRP A 57 21.87 29.14 20.44
C TRP A 57 21.34 27.70 20.47
N LEU A 58 20.38 27.38 19.62
CA LEU A 58 19.85 26.02 19.46
C LEU A 58 20.98 25.04 19.13
N LYS A 59 21.81 25.36 18.15
CA LYS A 59 22.97 24.54 17.78
C LYS A 59 23.97 24.36 18.93
N ARG A 60 24.25 25.43 19.69
CA ARG A 60 25.18 25.35 20.83
C ARG A 60 24.65 24.48 21.97
N LEU A 61 23.33 24.43 22.13
CA LEU A 61 22.65 23.61 23.12
C LEU A 61 22.30 22.21 22.59
N ASP A 62 22.68 21.90 21.35
CA ASP A 62 22.32 20.67 20.65
C ASP A 62 20.80 20.40 20.60
N ILE A 63 20.03 21.49 20.45
CA ILE A 63 18.56 21.44 20.34
C ILE A 63 18.19 21.56 18.86
N PRO A 64 17.34 20.67 18.33
CA PRO A 64 16.92 20.74 16.94
C PRO A 64 16.08 21.99 16.68
N ASN A 65 16.30 22.59 15.51
CA ASN A 65 15.52 23.72 15.06
C ASN A 65 14.20 23.27 14.40
N LYS A 66 13.29 24.23 14.18
CA LYS A 66 11.97 23.93 13.59
C LYS A 66 12.07 23.19 12.26
N ASP A 67 13.03 23.56 11.41
CA ASP A 67 13.17 23.00 10.07
C ASP A 67 13.66 21.53 10.16
N GLU A 68 14.58 21.24 11.07
CA GLU A 68 15.05 19.87 11.36
C GLU A 68 13.92 19.00 11.95
N VAL A 69 13.11 19.54 12.86
CA VAL A 69 11.93 18.82 13.40
C VAL A 69 10.88 18.56 12.31
N ALA A 70 10.69 19.51 11.40
CA ALA A 70 9.78 19.34 10.27
C ALA A 70 10.27 18.24 9.32
N GLU A 71 11.57 18.22 9.01
CA GLU A 71 12.17 17.17 8.17
C GLU A 71 12.03 15.78 8.81
N LEU A 72 12.26 15.67 10.12
CA LEU A 72 12.04 14.41 10.85
C LEU A 72 10.57 13.99 10.82
N SER A 73 9.64 14.93 10.97
CA SER A 73 8.20 14.65 10.89
C SER A 73 7.80 14.12 9.52
N ILE A 74 8.31 14.70 8.43
CA ILE A 74 8.06 14.23 7.06
C ILE A 74 8.58 12.80 6.90
N ARG A 75 9.83 12.55 7.30
CA ARG A 75 10.43 11.20 7.21
C ARG A 75 9.67 10.17 8.03
N LEU A 76 9.11 10.57 9.18
CA LEU A 76 8.31 9.69 10.02
C LEU A 76 7.04 9.26 9.29
N VAL A 77 6.32 10.20 8.65
CA VAL A 77 5.13 9.91 7.85
C VAL A 77 5.48 8.94 6.72
N ASP A 78 6.53 9.22 5.96
CA ASP A 78 6.99 8.34 4.87
C ASP A 78 7.31 6.92 5.35
N CYS A 79 7.89 6.78 6.54
CA CYS A 79 8.19 5.48 7.13
C CYS A 79 6.92 4.73 7.54
N VAL A 80 5.94 5.42 8.11
CA VAL A 80 4.64 4.81 8.48
C VAL A 80 3.94 4.30 7.23
N GLU A 81 3.85 5.10 6.18
CA GLU A 81 3.23 4.69 4.91
C GLU A 81 3.92 3.45 4.32
N LYS A 82 5.26 3.37 4.40
CA LYS A 82 6.01 2.20 3.94
C LYS A 82 5.75 0.95 4.79
N ILE A 83 5.57 1.11 6.10
CA ILE A 83 5.24 -0.01 7.00
C ILE A 83 3.85 -0.54 6.65
N ASP A 84 2.87 0.34 6.47
CA ASP A 84 1.50 -0.06 6.11
C ASP A 84 1.48 -0.84 4.79
N LEU A 85 2.24 -0.37 3.79
CA LEU A 85 2.38 -1.08 2.50
C LEU A 85 3.04 -2.46 2.66
N LEU A 86 4.01 -2.59 3.55
CA LEU A 86 4.66 -3.88 3.82
C LEU A 86 3.69 -4.85 4.51
N ASP A 87 2.89 -4.36 5.46
CA ASP A 87 1.88 -5.17 6.15
C ASP A 87 0.81 -5.69 5.18
N ASP A 88 0.31 -4.83 4.28
CA ASP A 88 -0.61 -5.22 3.21
C ASP A 88 0.02 -6.27 2.27
N THR A 89 1.29 -6.07 1.93
CA THR A 89 2.03 -6.99 1.06
C THR A 89 2.18 -8.36 1.71
N ILE A 90 2.59 -8.41 2.98
CA ILE A 90 2.74 -9.64 3.78
C ILE A 90 1.39 -10.35 3.89
N TYR A 91 0.32 -9.63 4.18
CA TYR A 91 -1.03 -10.19 4.24
C TYR A 91 -1.42 -10.83 2.91
N SER A 92 -1.22 -10.12 1.80
CA SER A 92 -1.54 -10.63 0.46
C SER A 92 -0.73 -11.88 0.09
N PHE A 93 0.55 -11.92 0.50
CA PHE A 93 1.44 -13.04 0.27
C PHE A 93 1.01 -14.26 1.06
N LYS A 94 0.70 -14.08 2.36
CA LYS A 94 0.18 -15.14 3.23
C LYS A 94 -1.11 -15.75 2.67
N LYS A 95 -2.03 -14.91 2.19
CA LYS A 95 -3.28 -15.37 1.57
C LYS A 95 -3.01 -16.20 0.32
N ARG A 96 -2.12 -15.74 -0.57
CA ARG A 96 -1.72 -16.49 -1.78
C ARG A 96 -1.02 -17.81 -1.43
N GLN A 97 -0.15 -17.82 -0.44
CA GLN A 97 0.52 -19.03 0.01
C GLN A 97 -0.48 -20.07 0.53
N GLN A 98 -1.50 -19.64 1.27
CA GLN A 98 -2.56 -20.55 1.75
C GLN A 98 -3.35 -21.19 0.60
N ILE A 99 -3.67 -20.40 -0.43
CA ILE A 99 -4.33 -20.90 -1.65
C ILE A 99 -3.43 -21.92 -2.36
N ASN A 100 -2.15 -21.60 -2.56
CA ASN A 100 -1.19 -22.49 -3.20
C ASN A 100 -1.02 -23.81 -2.44
N LEU A 101 -0.95 -23.76 -1.10
CA LEU A 101 -0.92 -24.96 -0.27
C LEU A 101 -2.17 -25.83 -0.44
N THR A 102 -3.33 -25.20 -0.61
CA THR A 102 -4.59 -25.90 -0.83
C THR A 102 -4.59 -26.59 -2.20
N HIS A 103 -4.16 -25.89 -3.26
CA HIS A 103 -3.99 -26.48 -4.59
C HIS A 103 -3.00 -27.64 -4.60
N LEU A 104 -1.86 -27.51 -3.91
CA LEU A 104 -0.88 -28.59 -3.80
C LEU A 104 -1.46 -29.84 -3.12
N LYS A 105 -2.29 -29.68 -2.08
CA LYS A 105 -2.99 -30.81 -1.46
C LYS A 105 -3.94 -31.50 -2.44
N MET A 106 -4.71 -30.73 -3.22
CA MET A 106 -5.63 -31.29 -4.23
C MET A 106 -4.86 -32.04 -5.33
N VAL A 107 -3.78 -31.47 -5.84
CA VAL A 107 -2.93 -32.12 -6.85
C VAL A 107 -2.35 -33.42 -6.29
N ARG A 108 -1.89 -33.42 -5.04
CA ARG A 108 -1.38 -34.62 -4.39
C ARG A 108 -2.45 -35.71 -4.27
N GLN A 109 -3.66 -35.37 -3.86
CA GLN A 109 -4.78 -36.32 -3.78
C GLN A 109 -5.10 -36.92 -5.14
N SER A 110 -5.23 -36.07 -6.18
CA SER A 110 -5.47 -36.52 -7.55
C SER A 110 -4.35 -37.42 -8.08
N TRP A 111 -3.10 -37.12 -7.74
CA TRP A 111 -1.97 -37.97 -8.10
C TRP A 111 -2.03 -39.34 -7.40
N GLU A 112 -2.35 -39.37 -6.11
CA GLU A 112 -2.51 -40.62 -5.35
C GLU A 112 -3.65 -41.48 -5.93
N GLU A 113 -4.78 -40.87 -6.31
CA GLU A 113 -5.89 -41.54 -7.00
C GLU A 113 -5.46 -42.12 -8.35
N LEU A 114 -4.78 -41.32 -9.19
CA LEU A 114 -4.28 -41.77 -10.49
C LEU A 114 -3.31 -42.93 -10.36
N LEU A 115 -2.43 -42.90 -9.36
CA LEU A 115 -1.48 -43.97 -9.08
C LEU A 115 -2.17 -45.29 -8.70
N VAL A 116 -3.30 -45.22 -7.99
CA VAL A 116 -4.12 -46.40 -7.68
C VAL A 116 -4.74 -46.98 -8.96
N VAL A 117 -5.28 -46.13 -9.84
CA VAL A 117 -5.85 -46.56 -11.12
C VAL A 117 -4.78 -47.27 -11.96
N LEU A 118 -3.62 -46.64 -12.16
CA LEU A 118 -2.53 -47.22 -12.94
C LEU A 118 -2.04 -48.56 -12.39
N ARG A 119 -1.94 -48.71 -11.07
CA ARG A 119 -1.58 -49.99 -10.43
C ARG A 119 -2.64 -51.07 -10.63
N THR A 120 -3.90 -50.68 -10.75
CA THR A 120 -5.01 -51.61 -10.99
C THR A 120 -4.99 -52.08 -12.44
N GLU A 121 -4.86 -51.15 -13.39
CA GLU A 121 -4.69 -51.46 -14.82
C GLU A 121 -3.46 -52.34 -15.08
N GLU A 122 -2.33 -52.08 -14.43
CA GLU A 122 -1.13 -52.91 -14.55
C GLU A 122 -1.39 -54.37 -14.12
N LYS A 123 -2.13 -54.56 -13.02
CA LYS A 123 -2.49 -55.89 -12.52
C LYS A 123 -3.45 -56.60 -13.48
N GLU A 124 -4.44 -55.89 -13.98
CA GLU A 124 -5.42 -56.43 -14.93
C GLU A 124 -4.75 -56.84 -16.25
N LEU A 125 -3.84 -56.02 -16.78
CA LEU A 125 -3.04 -56.36 -17.96
C LEU A 125 -2.19 -57.61 -17.73
N LYS A 126 -1.52 -57.71 -16.57
CA LYS A 126 -0.72 -58.90 -16.22
C LYS A 126 -1.59 -60.15 -16.13
N ALA A 127 -2.77 -60.06 -15.53
CA ALA A 127 -3.71 -61.18 -15.44
C ALA A 127 -4.27 -61.57 -16.82
N GLY A 128 -4.61 -60.59 -17.65
CA GLY A 128 -5.05 -60.80 -19.03
C GLY A 128 -3.99 -61.50 -19.89
N ASN A 129 -2.74 -61.06 -19.81
CA ASN A 129 -1.64 -61.71 -20.51
C ASN A 129 -1.43 -63.16 -20.05
N LEU A 130 -1.52 -63.42 -18.74
CA LEU A 130 -1.34 -64.77 -18.19
C LEU A 130 -2.45 -65.71 -18.67
N THR A 131 -3.70 -65.25 -18.67
CA THR A 131 -4.85 -66.02 -19.16
C THR A 131 -4.81 -66.24 -20.67
N SER A 132 -4.31 -65.27 -21.46
CA SER A 132 -4.04 -65.47 -22.90
C SER A 132 -3.00 -66.57 -23.10
N LEU A 133 -1.87 -66.48 -22.40
CA LEU A 133 -0.78 -67.43 -22.50
C LEU A 133 -1.22 -68.85 -22.09
N GLU A 134 -2.05 -68.96 -21.06
CA GLU A 134 -2.62 -70.23 -20.62
C GLU A 134 -3.53 -70.86 -21.69
N LYS A 135 -4.38 -70.05 -22.35
CA LYS A 135 -5.20 -70.51 -23.48
C LYS A 135 -4.35 -70.98 -24.65
N GLU A 136 -3.36 -70.18 -25.05
CA GLU A 136 -2.43 -70.52 -26.13
C GLU A 136 -1.70 -71.84 -25.84
N LEU A 137 -1.29 -72.06 -24.59
CA LEU A 137 -0.59 -73.29 -24.18
C LEU A 137 -1.51 -74.52 -24.17
N ILE A 138 -2.79 -74.35 -23.82
CA ILE A 138 -3.82 -75.41 -23.94
C ILE A 138 -4.07 -75.75 -25.41
N GLU A 139 -4.17 -74.75 -26.27
CA GLU A 139 -4.33 -74.95 -27.72
C GLU A 139 -3.11 -75.69 -28.31
N LEU A 140 -1.90 -75.30 -27.93
CA LEU A 140 -0.67 -75.99 -28.34
C LEU A 140 -0.67 -77.46 -27.91
N LYS A 141 -1.05 -77.75 -26.65
CA LYS A 141 -1.17 -79.13 -26.15
C LYS A 141 -2.15 -79.96 -26.97
N ARG A 142 -3.28 -79.38 -27.37
CA ARG A 142 -4.26 -80.08 -28.23
C ARG A 142 -3.69 -80.39 -29.60
N LEU A 143 -2.94 -79.46 -30.20
CA LEU A 143 -2.29 -79.70 -31.51
C LEU A 143 -1.32 -80.89 -31.43
N PHE A 144 -0.49 -80.96 -30.40
CA PHE A 144 0.44 -82.10 -30.22
C PHE A 144 -0.24 -83.43 -29.85
N GLN A 145 -1.40 -83.40 -29.17
CA GLN A 145 -2.19 -84.62 -28.93
C GLN A 145 -2.83 -85.15 -30.21
N ILE A 146 -3.31 -84.26 -31.08
CA ILE A 146 -3.88 -84.62 -32.38
C ILE A 146 -2.80 -85.18 -33.32
N GLU A 147 -1.56 -84.66 -33.27
CA GLU A 147 -0.44 -85.23 -34.05
C GLU A 147 -0.05 -86.64 -33.60
N PHE A 148 -0.09 -86.95 -32.30
CA PHE A 148 0.19 -88.29 -31.79
C PHE A 148 -0.90 -89.33 -32.09
N GLU A 149 -2.17 -88.91 -32.18
CA GLU A 149 -3.29 -89.80 -32.56
C GLU A 149 -3.35 -90.11 -34.07
N MET A 150 -2.58 -89.38 -34.91
CA MET A 150 -2.49 -89.63 -36.34
C MET A 150 -1.28 -90.51 -36.77
N GLU A 151 -0.36 -90.83 -35.85
CA GLU A 151 0.83 -91.66 -36.12
C GLU A 151 0.75 -93.11 -35.57
N GLU A 152 -0.35 -93.50 -34.92
CA GLU A 152 -0.72 -94.92 -34.66
C GLU A 152 -1.64 -95.51 -35.74
#